data_AF-A0A1M5JGQ3-F1
#
_entry.id   AF-A0A1M5JGQ3-F1
#
_cell.length_a   1.000
_cell.length_b   1.000
_cell.length_c   1.000
_cell.angle_alpha   90.00
_cell.angle_beta   90.00
_cell.angle_gamma   90.00
#
_symmetry.space_group_name_H-M   'P 1'
#
loop_
_entity.id
_entity.type
_entity.pdbx_description
1 polymer ?
#
loop_
_entity_poly.entity_id
_entity_poly.type
_entity_poly.pdbx_seq_one_letter_code
_entity_poly.pdbx_strand_id
1 'polypeptide(L)'
;MLHNAARPSTVSAMTRDGLQYYRNVTGSLEAKAKSKGGRLPLYEHMRLSYCKKPFLYFDTDEEITQLAYDAANNIQYLGEEGKIEARPVDNDYWFRVWQTFQETMEEMARRGIHPREIIGDRDKFAQYFHDGEPVGLRLLKGVSFAPFKKLLKFSRRDYVQDMLNIGRFRISPASSYNNPAYNVAMADVEVERRYRVSLISEYMDGEDFIEVKGNRIPVSQGYLPVDFPLPDYYLFSTCGLPERRMPTDFQSNAALLIHRPREFVRRIKVALQNAQPTWQFMEGPVKYYDRYKDIPSDQDQEFYKEFKFAYQAEHRIILRPNGIGHYTNLQPFFVEIGNLSDIAEMLHT
;
A
#
# COMPACT_ATOMS: atom_id res chain seq x y z
N MET A 1 -25.24 26.99 12.63
CA MET A 1 -25.76 26.26 13.81
C MET A 1 -26.59 25.08 13.34
N LEU A 2 -25.91 23.97 13.01
CA LEU A 2 -26.53 22.66 12.83
C LEU A 2 -25.94 21.80 13.94
N HIS A 3 -26.80 21.30 14.82
CA HIS A 3 -26.41 20.43 15.91
C HIS A 3 -25.83 19.13 15.35
N ASN A 4 -24.50 19.00 15.42
CA ASN A 4 -23.84 17.70 15.40
C ASN A 4 -24.23 16.98 16.68
N ALA A 5 -25.24 16.11 16.59
CA ALA A 5 -25.39 15.04 17.57
C ALA A 5 -24.14 14.16 17.45
N ALA A 6 -23.29 14.22 18.48
CA ALA A 6 -22.17 13.31 18.62
C ALA A 6 -22.72 11.87 18.55
N ARG A 7 -22.37 11.13 17.50
CA ARG A 7 -22.54 9.69 17.50
C ARG A 7 -21.69 9.17 18.67
N PRO A 8 -22.24 8.38 19.61
CA PRO A 8 -21.44 7.79 20.66
C PRO A 8 -20.35 6.94 20.00
N SER A 9 -19.11 7.08 20.45
CA SER A 9 -18.00 6.22 20.08
C SER A 9 -18.34 4.79 20.50
N THR A 10 -18.88 3.99 19.58
CA THR A 10 -19.38 2.65 19.85
C THR A 10 -18.26 1.62 19.90
N VAL A 11 -17.43 1.70 20.95
CA VAL A 11 -16.85 0.50 21.61
C VAL A 11 -17.90 -0.15 22.54
N SER A 12 -19.07 0.48 22.67
CA SER A 12 -20.21 0.01 23.44
C SER A 12 -20.90 -1.17 22.74
N ALA A 13 -20.68 -2.37 23.30
CA ALA A 13 -21.33 -3.65 23.04
C ALA A 13 -20.65 -4.58 21.99
N MET A 14 -19.39 -4.96 22.23
CA MET A 14 -18.88 -6.28 21.81
C MET A 14 -19.63 -7.39 22.57
N THR A 15 -20.89 -7.65 22.20
CA THR A 15 -21.72 -8.67 22.85
C THR A 15 -21.44 -10.05 22.24
N ARG A 16 -21.79 -11.10 22.99
CA ARG A 16 -21.83 -12.49 22.46
C ARG A 16 -22.65 -12.61 21.16
N ASP A 17 -23.55 -11.66 20.89
CA ASP A 17 -24.36 -11.58 19.66
C ASP A 17 -23.50 -11.32 18.41
N GLY A 18 -22.39 -10.59 18.54
CA GLY A 18 -21.46 -10.33 17.44
C GLY A 18 -20.83 -11.61 16.90
N LEU A 19 -20.38 -12.52 17.78
CA LEU A 19 -19.85 -13.82 17.36
C LEU A 19 -20.95 -14.74 16.79
N GLN A 20 -22.18 -14.61 17.25
CA GLN A 20 -23.30 -15.40 16.72
C GLN A 20 -23.58 -15.07 15.25
N TYR A 21 -23.40 -13.81 14.84
CA TYR A 21 -23.49 -13.41 13.43
C TYR A 21 -22.57 -14.25 12.55
N TYR A 22 -21.27 -14.31 12.85
CA TYR A 22 -20.31 -15.05 12.02
C TYR A 22 -20.58 -16.56 12.02
N ARG A 23 -21.03 -17.13 13.14
CA ARG A 23 -21.44 -18.55 13.21
C ARG A 23 -22.60 -18.83 12.26
N ASN A 24 -23.61 -17.96 12.25
CA ASN A 24 -24.76 -18.09 11.36
C ASN A 24 -24.34 -17.98 9.88
N VAL A 25 -23.50 -16.99 9.54
CA VAL A 25 -22.99 -16.81 8.17
C VAL A 25 -22.13 -18.01 7.74
N THR A 26 -21.24 -18.48 8.62
CA THR A 26 -20.40 -19.67 8.37
C THR A 26 -21.25 -20.89 8.09
N GLY A 27 -22.21 -21.21 8.97
CA GLY A 27 -23.09 -22.37 8.77
C GLY A 27 -23.92 -22.30 7.49
N SER A 28 -24.41 -21.11 7.13
CA SER A 28 -25.14 -20.87 5.88
C SER A 28 -24.26 -21.10 4.65
N LEU A 29 -23.05 -20.55 4.64
CA LEU A 29 -22.09 -20.70 3.52
C LEU A 29 -21.58 -22.14 3.40
N GLU A 30 -21.34 -22.85 4.50
CA GLU A 30 -20.94 -24.26 4.48
C GLU A 30 -22.06 -25.17 3.98
N ALA A 31 -23.32 -24.93 4.40
CA ALA A 31 -24.47 -25.65 3.87
C ALA A 31 -24.64 -25.41 2.36
N LYS A 32 -24.43 -24.17 1.91
CA LYS A 32 -24.44 -23.81 0.48
C LYS A 32 -23.29 -24.46 -0.31
N ALA A 33 -22.08 -24.51 0.26
CA ALA A 33 -20.96 -25.21 -0.35
C ALA A 33 -21.29 -26.70 -0.50
N LYS A 34 -21.82 -27.33 0.55
CA LYS A 34 -22.22 -28.74 0.53
C LYS A 34 -23.28 -29.04 -0.53
N SER A 35 -24.31 -28.19 -0.67
CA SER A 35 -25.34 -28.37 -1.69
C SER A 35 -24.83 -28.19 -3.13
N LYS A 36 -23.70 -27.50 -3.30
CA LYS A 36 -23.02 -27.27 -4.59
C LYS A 36 -21.77 -28.14 -4.80
N GLY A 37 -21.67 -29.28 -4.11
CA GLY A 37 -20.55 -30.22 -4.28
C GLY A 37 -19.20 -29.62 -3.84
N GLY A 38 -19.20 -28.81 -2.79
CA GLY A 38 -18.02 -28.13 -2.25
C GLY A 38 -17.63 -26.84 -2.96
N ARG A 39 -18.44 -26.35 -3.93
CA ARG A 39 -18.12 -25.16 -4.72
C ARG A 39 -18.85 -23.91 -4.22
N LEU A 40 -18.11 -22.83 -4.05
CA LEU A 40 -18.62 -21.48 -3.81
C LEU A 40 -18.03 -20.51 -4.85
N PRO A 41 -18.77 -19.46 -5.25
CA PRO A 41 -18.18 -18.30 -5.90
C PRO A 41 -17.04 -17.73 -5.04
N LEU A 42 -16.03 -17.13 -5.69
CA LEU A 42 -14.82 -16.62 -5.04
C LEU A 42 -15.12 -15.70 -3.85
N TYR A 43 -16.02 -14.74 -4.01
CA TYR A 43 -16.37 -13.78 -2.97
C TYR A 43 -17.03 -14.46 -1.75
N GLU A 44 -17.75 -15.57 -1.94
CA GLU A 44 -18.35 -16.34 -0.83
C GLU A 44 -17.29 -17.18 -0.11
N HIS A 45 -16.28 -17.67 -0.84
CA HIS A 45 -15.14 -18.33 -0.24
C HIS A 45 -14.33 -17.36 0.65
N MET A 46 -14.09 -16.14 0.18
CA MET A 46 -13.44 -15.08 0.97
C MET A 46 -14.23 -14.76 2.24
N ARG A 47 -15.55 -14.56 2.12
CA ARG A 47 -16.45 -14.34 3.26
C ARG A 47 -16.43 -15.51 4.24
N LEU A 48 -16.49 -16.75 3.76
CA LEU A 48 -16.43 -17.94 4.60
C LEU A 48 -15.10 -18.02 5.36
N SER A 49 -13.97 -17.77 4.68
CA SER A 49 -12.65 -17.75 5.31
C SER A 49 -12.58 -16.72 6.43
N TYR A 50 -13.14 -15.54 6.19
CA TYR A 50 -13.19 -14.46 7.17
C TYR A 50 -14.07 -14.79 8.38
N CYS A 51 -15.31 -15.23 8.16
CA CYS A 51 -16.26 -15.51 9.24
C CYS A 51 -15.79 -16.65 10.17
N LYS A 52 -14.88 -17.51 9.70
CA LYS A 52 -14.23 -18.52 10.57
C LYS A 52 -13.24 -17.91 11.56
N LYS A 53 -12.62 -16.78 11.21
CA LYS A 53 -11.63 -16.06 12.03
C LYS A 53 -11.76 -14.54 11.78
N PRO A 54 -12.78 -13.87 12.35
CA PRO A 54 -13.10 -12.48 12.04
C PRO A 54 -12.09 -11.53 12.70
N PHE A 55 -10.89 -11.45 12.16
CA PHE A 55 -9.76 -10.74 12.78
C PHE A 55 -9.94 -9.23 12.90
N LEU A 56 -10.90 -8.63 12.19
CA LEU A 56 -11.28 -7.21 12.29
C LEU A 56 -12.42 -6.98 13.32
N TYR A 57 -12.83 -8.01 14.07
CA TYR A 57 -13.94 -7.93 15.03
C TYR A 57 -13.73 -6.80 16.06
N PHE A 58 -12.48 -6.58 16.47
CA PHE A 58 -12.12 -5.62 17.51
C PHE A 58 -11.77 -4.23 17.00
N ASP A 59 -11.61 -4.06 15.69
CA ASP A 59 -11.23 -2.77 15.09
C ASP A 59 -12.37 -1.75 15.23
N THR A 60 -12.04 -0.47 15.18
CA THR A 60 -13.06 0.60 15.20
C THR A 60 -13.75 0.73 13.83
N ASP A 61 -14.89 1.41 13.81
CA ASP A 61 -15.63 1.68 12.57
C ASP A 61 -14.78 2.53 11.61
N GLU A 62 -13.98 3.47 12.13
CA GLU A 62 -13.05 4.30 11.36
C GLU A 62 -11.93 3.46 10.74
N GLU A 63 -11.36 2.51 11.50
CA GLU A 63 -10.30 1.64 11.00
C GLU A 63 -10.80 0.72 9.87
N ILE A 64 -11.99 0.15 10.03
CA ILE A 64 -12.61 -0.69 9.00
C ILE A 64 -12.95 0.13 7.77
N THR A 65 -13.51 1.33 7.95
CA THR A 65 -13.84 2.22 6.84
C THR A 65 -12.59 2.63 6.07
N GLN A 66 -11.50 2.97 6.78
CA GLN A 66 -10.23 3.31 6.15
C GLN A 66 -9.60 2.10 5.42
N LEU A 67 -9.63 0.90 6.01
CA LEU A 67 -9.09 -0.30 5.36
C LEU A 67 -9.87 -0.66 4.09
N ALA A 68 -11.20 -0.55 4.15
CA ALA A 68 -12.07 -0.76 3.00
C ALA A 68 -11.80 0.27 1.89
N TYR A 69 -11.58 1.53 2.29
CA TYR A 69 -11.20 2.61 1.39
C TYR A 69 -9.85 2.33 0.71
N ASP A 70 -8.84 1.96 1.47
CA ASP A 70 -7.50 1.65 0.96
C ASP A 70 -7.56 0.46 -0.02
N ALA A 71 -8.33 -0.58 0.29
CA ALA A 71 -8.54 -1.71 -0.60
C ALA A 71 -9.29 -1.31 -1.89
N ALA A 72 -10.38 -0.54 -1.78
CA ALA A 72 -11.13 -0.05 -2.93
C ALA A 72 -10.29 0.84 -3.85
N ASN A 73 -9.50 1.75 -3.26
CA ASN A 73 -8.57 2.62 -3.98
C ASN A 73 -7.50 1.84 -4.75
N ASN A 74 -7.08 0.67 -4.24
CA ASN A 74 -6.15 -0.21 -4.95
C ASN A 74 -6.82 -1.03 -6.06
N ILE A 75 -8.05 -1.49 -5.83
CA ILE A 75 -8.86 -2.24 -6.81
C ILE A 75 -9.17 -1.36 -8.01
N GLN A 76 -9.47 -0.08 -7.79
CA GLN A 76 -9.84 0.83 -8.86
C GLN A 76 -8.61 1.43 -9.54
N TYR A 77 -8.62 1.46 -10.87
CA TYR A 77 -7.56 2.08 -11.65
C TYR A 77 -8.12 2.77 -12.89
N LEU A 78 -7.30 3.64 -13.49
CA LEU A 78 -7.64 4.34 -14.72
C LEU A 78 -7.10 3.54 -15.92
N GLY A 79 -8.01 2.94 -16.68
CA GLY A 79 -7.71 2.13 -17.86
C GLY A 79 -7.20 2.92 -19.06
N GLU A 80 -6.86 2.20 -20.13
CA GLU A 80 -6.26 2.80 -21.35
C GLU A 80 -7.23 3.71 -22.10
N GLU A 81 -8.53 3.51 -21.93
CA GLU A 81 -9.58 4.34 -22.52
C GLU A 81 -9.99 5.51 -21.60
N GLY A 82 -9.27 5.74 -20.50
CA GLY A 82 -9.64 6.74 -19.50
C GLY A 82 -10.89 6.37 -18.69
N LYS A 83 -11.28 5.10 -18.66
CA LYS A 83 -12.38 4.60 -17.83
C LYS A 83 -11.85 4.10 -16.48
N ILE A 84 -12.66 4.27 -15.45
CA ILE A 84 -12.38 3.66 -14.15
C ILE A 84 -12.74 2.18 -14.26
N GLU A 85 -11.75 1.34 -14.04
CA GLU A 85 -11.85 -0.11 -14.13
C GLU A 85 -11.49 -0.74 -12.78
N ALA A 86 -11.95 -1.98 -12.57
CA ALA A 86 -11.57 -2.76 -11.41
C ALA A 86 -10.46 -3.74 -11.81
N ARG A 87 -9.40 -3.83 -11.02
CA ARG A 87 -8.28 -4.71 -11.30
C ARG A 87 -8.71 -6.18 -11.28
N PRO A 88 -8.25 -6.98 -12.25
CA PRO A 88 -8.54 -8.40 -12.25
C PRO A 88 -7.84 -9.11 -11.08
N VAL A 89 -8.43 -10.22 -10.64
CA VAL A 89 -7.80 -11.16 -9.71
C VAL A 89 -6.93 -12.13 -10.52
N ASP A 90 -5.78 -11.66 -10.98
CA ASP A 90 -4.89 -12.41 -11.89
C ASP A 90 -3.60 -12.93 -11.23
N ASN A 91 -3.38 -12.59 -9.95
CA ASN A 91 -2.27 -13.07 -9.13
C ASN A 91 -2.63 -13.03 -7.64
N ASP A 92 -1.78 -13.65 -6.81
CA ASP A 92 -1.97 -13.75 -5.36
C ASP A 92 -2.08 -12.39 -4.69
N TYR A 93 -1.40 -11.37 -5.22
CA TYR A 93 -1.40 -10.05 -4.65
C TYR A 93 -2.75 -9.33 -4.84
N TRP A 94 -3.28 -9.28 -6.06
CA TRP A 94 -4.62 -8.69 -6.29
C TRP A 94 -5.70 -9.54 -5.63
N PHE A 95 -5.53 -10.86 -5.54
CA PHE A 95 -6.40 -11.71 -4.74
C PHE A 95 -6.49 -11.25 -3.29
N ARG A 96 -5.35 -10.92 -2.66
CA ARG A 96 -5.32 -10.38 -1.30
C ARG A 96 -6.03 -9.03 -1.19
N VAL A 97 -5.94 -8.14 -2.19
CA VAL A 97 -6.65 -6.84 -2.16
C VAL A 97 -8.14 -7.05 -2.14
N TRP A 98 -8.61 -7.87 -3.06
CA TRP A 98 -10.02 -8.23 -3.18
C TRP A 98 -10.53 -8.95 -1.95
N GLN A 99 -9.71 -9.81 -1.34
CA GLN A 99 -10.03 -10.47 -0.09
C GLN A 99 -10.21 -9.47 1.04
N THR A 100 -9.25 -8.55 1.25
CA THR A 100 -9.34 -7.51 2.30
C THR A 100 -10.53 -6.57 2.08
N PHE A 101 -10.84 -6.24 0.82
CA PHE A 101 -12.08 -5.51 0.50
C PHE A 101 -13.32 -6.30 0.91
N GLN A 102 -13.40 -7.61 0.62
CA GLN A 102 -14.57 -8.41 1.02
C GLN A 102 -14.70 -8.60 2.53
N GLU A 103 -13.59 -8.74 3.24
CA GLU A 103 -13.57 -8.88 4.71
C GLU A 103 -14.07 -7.62 5.40
N THR A 104 -13.62 -6.46 4.94
CA THR A 104 -14.09 -5.17 5.45
C THR A 104 -15.56 -4.91 5.12
N MET A 105 -16.01 -5.27 3.92
CA MET A 105 -17.44 -5.19 3.55
C MET A 105 -18.32 -6.09 4.43
N GLU A 106 -17.83 -7.27 4.83
CA GLU A 106 -18.53 -8.15 5.77
C GLU A 106 -18.65 -7.52 7.17
N GLU A 107 -17.57 -6.90 7.67
CA GLU A 107 -17.62 -6.16 8.94
C GLU A 107 -18.59 -4.98 8.90
N MET A 108 -18.54 -4.19 7.84
CA MET A 108 -19.44 -3.05 7.68
C MET A 108 -20.90 -3.51 7.66
N ALA A 109 -21.21 -4.59 6.94
CA ALA A 109 -22.55 -5.16 6.91
C ALA A 109 -23.03 -5.58 8.31
N ARG A 110 -22.17 -6.25 9.09
CA ARG A 110 -22.47 -6.62 10.47
C ARG A 110 -22.73 -5.41 11.36
N ARG A 111 -21.94 -4.34 11.20
CA ARG A 111 -22.00 -3.10 12.00
C ARG A 111 -23.09 -2.13 11.53
N GLY A 112 -23.73 -2.41 10.40
CA GLY A 112 -24.70 -1.50 9.79
C GLY A 112 -24.07 -0.24 9.17
N ILE A 113 -22.76 -0.27 8.89
CA ILE A 113 -22.04 0.83 8.23
C ILE A 113 -22.36 0.78 6.73
N HIS A 114 -22.84 1.89 6.17
CA HIS A 114 -23.22 1.91 4.76
C HIS A 114 -21.98 2.08 3.86
N PRO A 115 -21.77 1.27 2.82
CA PRO A 115 -20.63 1.40 1.89
C PRO A 115 -20.52 2.74 1.14
N ARG A 116 -21.54 3.60 1.22
CA ARG A 116 -21.53 4.94 0.64
C ARG A 116 -20.51 5.84 1.35
N GLU A 117 -20.14 5.52 2.59
CA GLU A 117 -19.09 6.23 3.32
C GLU A 117 -17.70 6.02 2.68
N ILE A 118 -17.51 4.95 1.90
CA ILE A 118 -16.26 4.65 1.18
C ILE A 118 -16.35 5.04 -0.30
N ILE A 119 -17.43 4.62 -0.97
CA ILE A 119 -17.63 4.79 -2.42
C ILE A 119 -18.11 6.22 -2.74
N GLY A 120 -18.56 6.96 -1.74
CA GLY A 120 -19.11 8.31 -1.86
C GLY A 120 -18.09 9.41 -2.11
N ASP A 121 -16.80 9.14 -1.94
CA ASP A 121 -15.72 10.07 -2.32
C ASP A 121 -15.50 10.07 -3.85
N ARG A 122 -16.59 10.41 -4.57
CA ARG A 122 -16.58 10.66 -6.02
C ARG A 122 -15.55 11.74 -6.37
N ASP A 123 -15.21 12.60 -5.41
CA ASP A 123 -14.30 13.73 -5.58
C ASP A 123 -12.89 13.27 -5.95
N LYS A 124 -12.40 12.13 -5.40
CA LYS A 124 -11.07 11.63 -5.78
C LYS A 124 -10.96 11.11 -7.20
N PHE A 125 -12.00 10.51 -7.77
CA PHE A 125 -11.94 10.17 -9.19
C PHE A 125 -12.25 11.38 -10.06
N ALA A 126 -13.17 12.25 -9.62
CA ALA A 126 -13.46 13.50 -10.31
C ALA A 126 -12.20 14.36 -10.48
N GLN A 127 -11.27 14.34 -9.52
CA GLN A 127 -10.00 15.07 -9.64
C GLN A 127 -9.18 14.66 -10.88
N TYR A 128 -9.30 13.40 -11.33
CA TYR A 128 -8.59 12.92 -12.53
C TYR A 128 -9.18 13.47 -13.82
N PHE A 129 -10.46 13.87 -13.79
CA PHE A 129 -11.20 14.37 -14.94
C PHE A 129 -11.51 15.88 -14.84
N HIS A 130 -11.03 16.56 -13.79
CA HIS A 130 -11.34 17.96 -13.52
C HIS A 130 -11.02 18.87 -14.74
N ASP A 131 -9.87 18.62 -15.39
CA ASP A 131 -9.41 19.37 -16.56
C ASP A 131 -9.67 18.61 -17.89
N GLY A 132 -10.70 17.74 -17.91
CA GLY A 132 -11.07 16.93 -19.07
C GLY A 132 -10.35 15.58 -19.11
N GLU A 133 -9.57 15.32 -20.16
CA GLU A 133 -8.83 14.05 -20.28
C GLU A 133 -7.82 13.92 -19.12
N PRO A 134 -7.68 12.76 -18.45
CA PRO A 134 -6.71 12.62 -17.38
C PRO A 134 -5.27 12.82 -17.82
N VAL A 135 -4.47 13.52 -17.00
CA VAL A 135 -3.05 13.82 -17.29
C VAL A 135 -2.27 12.55 -17.61
N GLY A 136 -2.44 11.49 -16.84
CA GLY A 136 -1.73 10.24 -17.09
C GLY A 136 -2.16 9.51 -18.35
N LEU A 137 -3.38 9.72 -18.86
CA LEU A 137 -3.78 9.18 -20.14
C LEU A 137 -3.03 9.86 -21.29
N ARG A 138 -2.93 11.19 -21.26
CA ARG A 138 -2.11 11.96 -22.21
C ARG A 138 -0.64 11.61 -22.13
N LEU A 139 -0.10 11.58 -20.91
CA LEU A 139 1.33 11.36 -20.65
C LEU A 139 1.79 9.96 -21.09
N LEU A 140 0.96 8.94 -20.90
CA LEU A 140 1.29 7.53 -21.18
C LEU A 140 0.68 7.03 -22.50
N LYS A 141 0.20 7.94 -23.36
CA LYS A 141 -0.41 7.59 -24.64
C LYS A 141 0.58 6.84 -25.55
N GLY A 142 0.20 5.65 -26.00
CA GLY A 142 1.03 4.82 -26.88
C GLY A 142 2.21 4.12 -26.18
N VAL A 143 2.36 4.28 -24.87
CA VAL A 143 3.42 3.61 -24.11
C VAL A 143 3.05 2.15 -23.90
N SER A 144 3.68 1.24 -24.65
CA SER A 144 3.65 -0.19 -24.30
C SER A 144 4.51 -0.44 -23.07
N PHE A 145 3.92 -1.15 -22.11
CA PHE A 145 4.58 -1.49 -20.86
C PHE A 145 4.43 -2.99 -20.55
N ALA A 146 5.52 -3.59 -20.09
CA ALA A 146 5.51 -4.90 -19.46
C ALA A 146 6.05 -4.71 -18.04
N PRO A 147 5.39 -5.27 -17.00
CA PRO A 147 5.75 -5.02 -15.60
C PRO A 147 7.26 -5.17 -15.36
N PHE A 148 7.87 -4.16 -14.74
CA PHE A 148 9.31 -4.09 -14.39
C PHE A 148 10.32 -4.27 -15.55
N LYS A 149 9.89 -4.41 -16.81
CA LYS A 149 10.81 -4.35 -17.97
C LYS A 149 11.20 -2.92 -18.34
N LYS A 150 10.39 -1.96 -17.90
CA LYS A 150 10.65 -0.52 -17.93
C LYS A 150 10.40 0.02 -16.52
N LEU A 151 10.94 1.20 -16.23
CA LEU A 151 10.67 1.93 -14.98
C LEU A 151 10.20 3.34 -15.31
N LEU A 152 9.34 3.90 -14.46
CA LEU A 152 8.83 5.27 -14.56
C LEU A 152 9.21 6.09 -13.34
N LYS A 153 9.65 7.33 -13.56
CA LYS A 153 9.78 8.32 -12.48
C LYS A 153 8.93 9.54 -12.80
N PHE A 154 7.80 9.68 -12.13
CA PHE A 154 6.95 10.87 -12.22
C PHE A 154 7.56 12.03 -11.43
N SER A 155 7.59 13.22 -12.04
CA SER A 155 8.06 14.45 -11.40
C SER A 155 7.62 15.69 -12.20
N ARG A 156 8.08 16.86 -11.78
CA ARG A 156 8.00 18.08 -12.58
C ARG A 156 8.93 18.00 -13.79
N ARG A 157 8.53 18.62 -14.90
CA ARG A 157 9.24 18.64 -16.18
C ARG A 157 10.68 19.12 -16.08
N ASP A 158 10.94 20.18 -15.33
CA ASP A 158 12.29 20.71 -15.10
C ASP A 158 13.20 19.65 -14.46
N TYR A 159 12.70 18.95 -13.45
CA TYR A 159 13.44 17.88 -12.80
C TYR A 159 13.64 16.66 -13.70
N VAL A 160 12.63 16.27 -14.50
CA VAL A 160 12.76 15.15 -15.45
C VAL A 160 13.78 15.50 -16.55
N GLN A 161 13.81 16.75 -16.98
CA GLN A 161 14.78 17.22 -17.97
C GLN A 161 16.22 17.11 -17.44
N ASP A 162 16.46 17.50 -16.18
CA ASP A 162 17.76 17.31 -15.52
C ASP A 162 18.12 15.83 -15.37
N MET A 163 17.15 14.98 -14.99
CA MET A 163 17.36 13.53 -14.94
C MET A 163 17.76 12.97 -16.30
N LEU A 164 17.14 13.42 -17.39
CA LEU A 164 17.45 12.92 -18.74
C LEU A 164 18.80 13.45 -19.25
N ASN A 165 19.05 14.75 -19.13
CA ASN A 165 20.18 15.40 -19.79
C ASN A 165 21.51 15.14 -19.10
N ILE A 166 21.52 15.18 -17.77
CA ILE A 166 22.74 15.09 -16.96
C ILE A 166 22.68 13.94 -15.94
N GLY A 167 21.57 13.20 -15.87
CA GLY A 167 21.45 12.08 -14.95
C GLY A 167 21.41 12.52 -13.49
N ARG A 168 20.83 13.70 -13.19
CA ARG A 168 20.83 14.25 -11.83
C ARG A 168 19.65 13.71 -11.01
N PHE A 169 19.94 13.00 -9.93
CA PHE A 169 18.94 12.41 -9.04
C PHE A 169 19.13 12.85 -7.60
N ARG A 170 18.03 13.26 -6.94
CA ARG A 170 17.99 13.50 -5.50
C ARG A 170 17.75 12.19 -4.78
N ILE A 171 18.64 11.86 -3.86
CA ILE A 171 18.57 10.71 -2.97
C ILE A 171 18.18 11.22 -1.59
N SER A 172 17.07 10.72 -1.06
CA SER A 172 16.46 11.28 0.14
C SER A 172 16.48 10.25 1.26
N PRO A 173 16.64 10.65 2.52
CA PRO A 173 16.50 9.72 3.63
C PRO A 173 15.05 9.25 3.75
N ALA A 174 14.85 8.01 4.17
CA ALA A 174 13.55 7.39 4.37
C ALA A 174 12.71 8.20 5.36
N SER A 175 13.34 8.68 6.44
CA SER A 175 12.70 9.55 7.43
C SER A 175 12.08 10.83 6.85
N SER A 176 12.58 11.35 5.72
CA SER A 176 12.05 12.59 5.12
C SER A 176 10.67 12.44 4.48
N TYR A 177 10.20 11.21 4.25
CA TYR A 177 8.86 10.95 3.73
C TYR A 177 7.77 11.07 4.80
N ASN A 178 8.14 11.07 6.09
CA ASN A 178 7.22 11.37 7.18
C ASN A 178 7.06 12.90 7.34
N ASN A 179 6.52 13.55 6.32
CA ASN A 179 6.35 14.99 6.27
C ASN A 179 4.87 15.38 6.12
N PRO A 180 4.27 16.12 7.08
CA PRO A 180 2.88 16.57 7.00
C PRO A 180 2.55 17.47 5.80
N ALA A 181 3.56 18.08 5.18
CA ALA A 181 3.39 18.87 3.96
C ALA A 181 3.23 18.01 2.69
N TYR A 182 3.51 16.70 2.78
CA TYR A 182 3.30 15.77 1.68
C TYR A 182 1.85 15.34 1.60
N ASN A 183 1.40 15.09 0.37
CA ASN A 183 0.06 14.55 0.14
C ASN A 183 -0.01 13.07 0.55
N VAL A 184 -1.22 12.52 0.59
CA VAL A 184 -1.49 11.14 1.03
C VAL A 184 -0.76 10.09 0.17
N ALA A 185 -0.41 10.39 -1.09
CA ALA A 185 0.33 9.45 -1.94
C ALA A 185 1.85 9.43 -1.65
N MET A 186 2.38 10.49 -1.01
CA MET A 186 3.80 10.67 -0.73
C MET A 186 4.17 10.51 0.76
N ALA A 187 3.27 10.87 1.67
CA ALA A 187 3.50 10.81 3.11
C ALA A 187 3.52 9.35 3.59
N ASP A 188 4.66 8.91 4.13
CA ASP A 188 4.82 7.55 4.64
C ASP A 188 5.84 7.48 5.78
N VAL A 189 5.63 6.55 6.72
CA VAL A 189 6.56 6.26 7.82
C VAL A 189 7.51 5.15 7.37
N GLU A 190 8.44 5.50 6.48
CA GLU A 190 9.32 4.53 5.80
C GLU A 190 10.30 3.80 6.72
N VAL A 191 10.49 4.27 7.96
CA VAL A 191 11.45 3.73 8.96
C VAL A 191 10.78 2.84 10.02
N GLU A 192 9.52 2.47 9.84
CA GLU A 192 8.79 1.60 10.76
C GLU A 192 7.82 0.71 9.99
N ARG A 193 7.67 -0.55 10.39
CA ARG A 193 6.60 -1.44 9.89
C ARG A 193 5.73 -1.87 11.05
N ARG A 194 4.43 -1.63 10.93
CA ARG A 194 3.45 -1.94 11.98
C ARG A 194 2.59 -3.12 11.58
N TYR A 195 2.56 -4.13 12.44
CA TYR A 195 1.77 -5.35 12.27
C TYR A 195 0.81 -5.53 13.45
N ARG A 196 -0.25 -6.31 13.22
CA ARG A 196 -1.30 -6.63 14.19
C ARG A 196 -1.51 -8.13 14.19
N VAL A 197 -1.02 -8.81 15.22
CA VAL A 197 -1.30 -10.23 15.41
C VAL A 197 -2.67 -10.35 16.08
N SER A 198 -3.66 -10.84 15.33
CA SER A 198 -5.03 -10.96 15.84
C SER A 198 -5.13 -11.95 17.00
N LEU A 199 -5.91 -11.59 18.03
CA LEU A 199 -6.22 -12.41 19.20
C LEU A 199 -7.65 -12.99 19.13
N ILE A 200 -8.26 -13.02 17.94
CA ILE A 200 -9.65 -13.46 17.77
C ILE A 200 -9.83 -14.94 18.10
N SER A 201 -8.80 -15.78 17.88
CA SER A 201 -8.91 -17.21 18.15
C SER A 201 -8.99 -17.45 19.66
N GLU A 202 -8.09 -16.82 20.41
CA GLU A 202 -8.05 -16.86 21.87
C GLU A 202 -9.35 -16.31 22.46
N TYR A 203 -9.90 -15.23 21.87
CA TYR A 203 -11.19 -14.71 22.29
C TYR A 203 -12.34 -15.71 22.07
N MET A 204 -12.34 -16.38 20.91
CA MET A 204 -13.36 -17.37 20.57
C MET A 204 -13.25 -18.63 21.44
N ASP A 205 -12.06 -18.96 21.93
CA ASP A 205 -11.80 -20.06 22.85
C ASP A 205 -12.14 -19.71 24.32
N GLY A 206 -12.45 -18.44 24.60
CA GLY A 206 -12.87 -17.98 25.92
C GLY A 206 -11.70 -17.59 26.84
N GLU A 207 -10.52 -17.35 26.26
CA GLU A 207 -9.36 -16.89 27.00
C GLU A 207 -9.48 -15.41 27.36
N ASP A 208 -9.09 -15.05 28.59
CA ASP A 208 -9.12 -13.66 29.05
C ASP A 208 -7.82 -12.90 28.68
N PHE A 209 -6.70 -13.61 28.57
CA PHE A 209 -5.37 -13.04 28.33
C PHE A 209 -4.44 -14.02 27.62
N ILE A 210 -3.41 -13.48 26.97
CA ILE A 210 -2.24 -14.24 26.53
C ILE A 210 -1.00 -13.81 27.31
N GLU A 211 0.00 -14.69 27.40
CA GLU A 211 1.30 -14.35 27.98
C GLU A 211 2.35 -14.08 26.89
N VAL A 212 2.94 -12.89 26.92
CA VAL A 212 4.01 -12.50 25.99
C VAL A 212 5.18 -11.92 26.79
N LYS A 213 6.32 -12.61 26.77
CA LYS A 213 7.53 -12.20 27.51
C LYS A 213 7.27 -11.91 28.99
N GLY A 214 6.40 -12.71 29.63
CA GLY A 214 6.02 -12.55 31.05
C GLY A 214 4.97 -11.47 31.33
N ASN A 215 4.45 -10.78 30.31
CA ASN A 215 3.35 -9.83 30.45
C ASN A 215 2.03 -10.48 30.06
N ARG A 216 0.97 -10.22 30.85
CA ARG A 216 -0.40 -10.63 30.52
C ARG A 216 -1.05 -9.55 29.65
N ILE A 217 -1.41 -9.92 28.43
CA ILE A 217 -2.05 -9.03 27.46
C ILE A 217 -3.53 -9.43 27.36
N PRO A 218 -4.48 -8.53 27.67
CA PRO A 218 -5.90 -8.84 27.57
C PRO A 218 -6.30 -9.20 26.14
N VAL A 219 -6.96 -10.33 25.97
CA VAL A 219 -7.48 -10.75 24.65
C VAL A 219 -8.54 -9.76 24.13
N SER A 220 -9.23 -9.04 25.03
CA SER A 220 -10.16 -7.97 24.69
C SER A 220 -9.52 -6.78 23.94
N GLN A 221 -8.18 -6.69 23.91
CA GLN A 221 -7.48 -5.75 23.05
C GLN A 221 -7.62 -6.10 21.56
N GLY A 222 -7.93 -7.36 21.25
CA GLY A 222 -8.23 -7.85 19.90
C GLY A 222 -7.02 -8.14 19.03
N TYR A 223 -5.91 -7.44 19.24
CA TYR A 223 -4.64 -7.72 18.58
C TYR A 223 -3.44 -7.33 19.46
N LEU A 224 -2.32 -8.00 19.21
CA LEU A 224 -0.99 -7.62 19.69
C LEU A 224 -0.30 -6.74 18.65
N PRO A 225 0.00 -5.46 18.95
CA PRO A 225 0.80 -4.62 18.06
C PRO A 225 2.23 -5.12 18.01
N VAL A 226 2.80 -5.18 16.81
CA VAL A 226 4.20 -5.53 16.57
C VAL A 226 4.80 -4.45 15.68
N ASP A 227 5.61 -3.59 16.29
CA ASP A 227 6.34 -2.54 15.58
C ASP A 227 7.76 -3.04 15.26
N PHE A 228 8.14 -2.91 13.99
CA PHE A 228 9.45 -3.25 13.49
C PHE A 228 10.17 -1.95 13.08
N PRO A 229 10.94 -1.33 13.98
CA PRO A 229 11.70 -0.13 13.66
C PRO A 229 12.88 -0.46 12.75
N LEU A 230 13.17 0.43 11.80
CA LEU A 230 14.28 0.35 10.88
C LEU A 230 15.27 1.51 11.16
N PRO A 231 16.58 1.28 11.06
CA PRO A 231 17.53 2.38 10.94
C PRO A 231 17.16 3.27 9.75
N ASP A 232 17.45 4.57 9.82
CA ASP A 232 17.26 5.44 8.65
C ASP A 232 18.19 5.01 7.51
N TYR A 233 17.70 5.14 6.27
CA TYR A 233 18.37 4.71 5.06
C TYR A 233 18.09 5.70 3.94
N TYR A 234 18.90 5.67 2.88
CA TYR A 234 18.61 6.46 1.70
C TYR A 234 17.72 5.70 0.73
N LEU A 235 16.71 6.38 0.18
CA LEU A 235 15.69 5.84 -0.68
C LEU A 235 15.56 6.67 -1.97
N PHE A 236 15.53 5.97 -3.10
CA PHE A 236 15.09 6.49 -4.38
C PHE A 236 14.11 5.50 -5.02
N SER A 237 12.91 5.99 -5.36
CA SER A 237 11.83 5.14 -5.86
C SER A 237 11.43 5.48 -7.29
N THR A 238 11.16 4.44 -8.08
CA THR A 238 10.52 4.46 -9.40
C THR A 238 9.27 3.56 -9.39
N CYS A 239 8.53 3.52 -10.49
CA CYS A 239 7.32 2.72 -10.65
C CYS A 239 7.53 1.66 -11.72
N GLY A 240 7.10 0.43 -11.44
CA GLY A 240 7.16 -0.72 -12.33
C GLY A 240 5.90 -0.94 -13.16
N LEU A 241 4.89 -0.08 -13.05
CA LEU A 241 3.65 -0.10 -13.84
C LEU A 241 3.26 1.31 -14.33
N PRO A 242 2.60 1.43 -15.50
CA PRO A 242 2.20 2.71 -16.10
C PRO A 242 0.84 3.19 -15.56
N GLU A 243 0.80 3.48 -14.26
CA GLU A 243 -0.44 3.82 -13.56
C GLU A 243 -0.89 5.24 -13.89
N ARG A 244 -2.01 5.36 -14.64
CA ARG A 244 -2.48 6.63 -15.23
C ARG A 244 -3.01 7.63 -14.20
N ARG A 245 -3.25 7.21 -12.95
CA ARG A 245 -3.55 8.09 -11.81
C ARG A 245 -2.31 8.78 -11.22
N MET A 246 -1.12 8.21 -11.41
CA MET A 246 0.10 8.64 -10.73
C MET A 246 0.48 10.10 -11.01
N PRO A 247 0.36 10.63 -12.24
CA PRO A 247 0.68 12.04 -12.48
C PRO A 247 -0.17 12.99 -11.62
N THR A 248 -1.45 12.71 -11.43
CA THR A 248 -2.31 13.52 -10.56
C THR A 248 -1.98 13.30 -9.08
N ASP A 249 -1.85 12.05 -8.64
CA ASP A 249 -1.53 11.69 -7.25
C ASP A 249 -0.19 12.30 -6.79
N PHE A 250 0.80 12.39 -7.69
CA PHE A 250 2.14 12.96 -7.44
C PHE A 250 2.29 14.41 -7.95
N GLN A 251 1.20 15.06 -8.37
CA GLN A 251 1.22 16.44 -8.90
C GLN A 251 2.33 16.68 -9.94
N SER A 252 2.50 15.70 -10.82
CA SER A 252 3.58 15.61 -11.80
C SER A 252 3.06 15.90 -13.21
N ASN A 253 3.86 16.63 -14.00
CA ASN A 253 3.53 16.96 -15.40
C ASN A 253 4.52 16.33 -16.40
N ALA A 254 5.45 15.51 -15.91
CA ALA A 254 6.36 14.73 -16.74
C ALA A 254 6.70 13.39 -16.08
N ALA A 255 7.25 12.47 -16.87
CA ALA A 255 7.84 11.24 -16.37
C ALA A 255 9.11 10.90 -17.13
N LEU A 256 10.13 10.39 -16.41
CA LEU A 256 11.26 9.71 -17.03
C LEU A 256 10.87 8.26 -17.29
N LEU A 257 10.80 7.84 -18.56
CA LEU A 257 10.60 6.45 -18.96
C LEU A 257 11.94 5.79 -19.22
N ILE A 258 12.32 4.84 -18.37
CA ILE A 258 13.60 4.13 -18.44
C ILE A 258 13.38 2.80 -19.19
N HIS A 259 13.90 2.70 -20.41
CA HIS A 259 13.78 1.53 -21.29
C HIS A 259 14.76 0.40 -20.95
N ARG A 260 15.90 0.72 -20.34
CA ARG A 260 16.92 -0.27 -19.94
C ARG A 260 17.17 -0.20 -18.42
N PRO A 261 16.24 -0.68 -17.58
CA PRO A 261 16.37 -0.62 -16.11
C PRO A 261 17.70 -1.14 -15.58
N ARG A 262 18.23 -2.24 -16.13
CA ARG A 262 19.52 -2.80 -15.71
C ARG A 262 20.68 -1.83 -15.90
N GLU A 263 20.71 -1.10 -17.01
CA GLU A 263 21.77 -0.13 -17.29
C GLU A 263 21.62 1.11 -16.41
N PHE A 264 20.39 1.57 -16.19
CA PHE A 264 20.10 2.64 -15.23
C PHE A 264 20.56 2.27 -13.80
N VAL A 265 20.15 1.09 -13.31
CA VAL A 265 20.54 0.56 -12.00
C VAL A 265 22.06 0.42 -11.88
N ARG A 266 22.74 -0.02 -12.94
CA ARG A 266 24.21 -0.09 -12.96
C ARG A 266 24.86 1.29 -12.80
N ARG A 267 24.42 2.31 -13.56
CA ARG A 267 24.98 3.67 -13.51
C ARG A 267 24.74 4.33 -12.15
N ILE A 268 23.51 4.24 -11.63
CA ILE A 268 23.17 4.82 -10.32
C ILE A 268 23.87 4.09 -9.18
N LYS A 269 24.02 2.76 -9.24
CA LYS A 269 24.80 2.00 -8.26
C LYS A 269 26.23 2.54 -8.17
N VAL A 270 26.91 2.74 -9.30
CA VAL A 270 28.28 3.28 -9.33
C VAL A 270 28.33 4.66 -8.67
N ALA A 271 27.43 5.58 -9.05
CA ALA A 271 27.43 6.92 -8.48
C ALA A 271 27.12 6.95 -6.98
N LEU A 272 26.17 6.12 -6.53
CA LEU A 272 25.80 6.00 -5.12
C LEU A 272 26.93 5.39 -4.29
N GLN A 273 27.58 4.34 -4.79
CA GLN A 273 28.73 3.73 -4.09
C GLN A 273 29.95 4.65 -4.07
N ASN A 274 30.11 5.54 -5.05
CA ASN A 274 31.13 6.59 -4.97
C ASN A 274 30.81 7.65 -3.91
N ALA A 275 29.52 8.03 -3.78
CA ALA A 275 29.07 9.01 -2.80
C ALA A 275 29.05 8.46 -1.37
N GLN A 276 28.72 7.18 -1.20
CA GLN A 276 28.59 6.49 0.09
C GLN A 276 29.27 5.11 0.03
N PRO A 277 30.62 5.04 0.04
CA PRO A 277 31.37 3.79 -0.22
C PRO A 277 31.16 2.69 0.81
N THR A 278 30.80 3.08 2.03
CA THR A 278 30.59 2.15 3.14
C THR A 278 29.13 1.72 3.29
N TRP A 279 28.23 2.13 2.40
CA TRP A 279 26.81 1.77 2.48
C TRP A 279 26.48 0.60 1.54
N GLN A 280 25.56 -0.26 1.97
CA GLN A 280 25.07 -1.37 1.18
C GLN A 280 24.07 -0.87 0.14
N PHE A 281 24.39 -1.07 -1.13
CA PHE A 281 23.44 -0.87 -2.23
C PHE A 281 22.49 -2.05 -2.34
N MET A 282 21.19 -1.74 -2.41
CA MET A 282 20.12 -2.70 -2.63
C MET A 282 19.14 -2.17 -3.67
N GLU A 283 18.52 -3.06 -4.44
CA GLU A 283 17.52 -2.71 -5.45
C GLU A 283 16.49 -3.83 -5.57
N GLY A 284 15.24 -3.45 -5.89
CA GLY A 284 14.18 -4.42 -6.09
C GLY A 284 12.77 -3.83 -6.07
N PRO A 285 11.77 -4.62 -6.49
CA PRO A 285 10.36 -4.26 -6.34
C PRO A 285 9.94 -4.26 -4.86
N VAL A 286 9.01 -3.39 -4.51
CA VAL A 286 8.39 -3.35 -3.19
C VAL A 286 7.44 -4.53 -3.00
N LYS A 287 7.52 -5.15 -1.82
CA LYS A 287 6.55 -6.10 -1.31
C LYS A 287 5.54 -5.33 -0.47
N TYR A 288 4.27 -5.51 -0.76
CA TYR A 288 3.21 -4.81 -0.06
C TYR A 288 2.58 -5.75 0.96
N TYR A 289 2.54 -5.31 2.22
CA TYR A 289 2.10 -6.17 3.32
C TYR A 289 0.76 -5.72 3.90
N ASP A 290 -0.04 -6.72 4.28
CA ASP A 290 -1.27 -6.57 5.05
C ASP A 290 -0.93 -6.67 6.53
N ARG A 291 -1.14 -5.59 7.27
CA ARG A 291 -0.80 -5.50 8.70
C ARG A 291 -1.47 -6.58 9.57
N TYR A 292 -2.56 -7.20 9.12
CA TYR A 292 -3.27 -8.22 9.89
C TYR A 292 -2.89 -9.66 9.55
N LYS A 293 -2.33 -9.88 8.36
CA LYS A 293 -2.11 -11.23 7.80
C LYS A 293 -0.64 -11.57 7.60
N ASP A 294 0.20 -10.55 7.48
CA ASP A 294 1.64 -10.74 7.36
C ASP A 294 2.32 -10.51 8.70
N ILE A 295 3.52 -11.08 8.82
CA ILE A 295 4.48 -10.83 9.88
C ILE A 295 5.85 -10.61 9.23
N PRO A 296 6.78 -9.86 9.86
CA PRO A 296 8.13 -9.70 9.34
C PRO A 296 8.76 -11.08 9.11
N SER A 297 9.15 -11.35 7.86
CA SER A 297 9.67 -12.68 7.45
C SER A 297 11.13 -12.63 6.98
N ASP A 298 11.66 -11.44 6.71
CA ASP A 298 13.04 -11.24 6.28
C ASP A 298 13.63 -9.95 6.89
N GLN A 299 14.93 -9.75 6.71
CA GLN A 299 15.64 -8.56 7.20
C GLN A 299 15.54 -7.36 6.25
N ASP A 300 14.97 -7.53 5.06
CA ASP A 300 14.93 -6.52 4.00
C ASP A 300 13.61 -5.73 4.02
N GLN A 301 13.24 -5.31 5.22
CA GLN A 301 11.98 -4.62 5.53
C GLN A 301 11.88 -3.22 4.87
N GLU A 302 12.97 -2.66 4.37
CA GLU A 302 13.00 -1.45 3.54
C GLU A 302 12.32 -1.65 2.18
N PHE A 303 12.15 -2.90 1.73
CA PHE A 303 11.35 -3.24 0.56
C PHE A 303 9.89 -3.52 0.90
N TYR A 304 9.49 -3.42 2.16
CA TYR A 304 8.10 -3.61 2.56
C TYR A 304 7.40 -2.26 2.60
N LYS A 305 6.14 -2.21 2.16
CA LYS A 305 5.30 -1.01 2.25
C LYS A 305 3.87 -1.40 2.61
N GLU A 306 3.17 -0.53 3.32
CA GLU A 306 1.76 -0.79 3.61
C GLU A 306 0.96 -0.94 2.32
N PHE A 307 0.06 -1.91 2.35
CA PHE A 307 -0.77 -2.28 1.21
C PHE A 307 -1.59 -1.15 0.60
N LYS A 308 -1.94 -0.10 1.36
CA LYS A 308 -2.67 1.07 0.80
C LYS A 308 -1.94 1.76 -0.36
N PHE A 309 -0.61 1.56 -0.47
CA PHE A 309 0.23 2.10 -1.54
C PHE A 309 0.46 1.11 -2.70
N ALA A 310 -0.23 -0.02 -2.69
CA ALA A 310 -0.11 -1.12 -3.63
C ALA A 310 -0.16 -0.71 -5.10
N TYR A 311 -1.05 0.23 -5.43
CA TYR A 311 -1.22 0.76 -6.78
C TYR A 311 0.03 1.47 -7.33
N GLN A 312 0.99 1.87 -6.50
CA GLN A 312 2.19 2.60 -6.96
C GLN A 312 3.19 1.68 -7.68
N ALA A 313 3.08 0.36 -7.47
CA ALA A 313 3.97 -0.68 -8.01
C ALA A 313 5.45 -0.28 -7.90
N GLU A 314 5.84 0.11 -6.68
CA GLU A 314 7.09 0.79 -6.41
C GLU A 314 8.28 -0.15 -6.64
N HIS A 315 9.35 0.42 -7.18
CA HIS A 315 10.66 -0.16 -7.32
C HIS A 315 11.65 0.74 -6.59
N ARG A 316 12.41 0.16 -5.65
CA ARG A 316 13.29 0.90 -4.76
C ARG A 316 14.75 0.68 -5.11
N ILE A 317 15.50 1.75 -4.97
CA ILE A 317 16.95 1.76 -4.85
C ILE A 317 17.26 2.29 -3.45
N ILE A 318 17.94 1.47 -2.66
CA ILE A 318 18.21 1.72 -1.25
C ILE A 318 19.72 1.76 -1.03
N LEU A 319 20.17 2.72 -0.22
CA LEU A 319 21.45 2.60 0.49
C LEU A 319 21.15 2.37 1.96
N ARG A 320 21.46 1.16 2.42
CA ARG A 320 21.40 0.77 3.83
C ARG A 320 22.77 1.01 4.47
N PRO A 321 22.85 1.57 5.67
CA PRO A 321 24.13 1.71 6.35
C PRO A 321 24.70 0.35 6.76
N ASN A 322 26.02 0.16 6.63
CA ASN A 322 26.70 -1.03 7.16
C ASN A 322 27.06 -0.79 8.64
N GLY A 323 26.29 -1.37 9.57
CA GLY A 323 26.62 -1.39 11.00
C GLY A 323 25.44 -1.14 11.95
N ILE A 324 25.68 -1.28 13.26
CA ILE A 324 24.68 -1.17 14.34
C ILE A 324 24.56 0.30 14.82
N GLY A 325 24.73 1.26 13.91
CA GLY A 325 24.61 2.69 14.23
C GLY A 325 23.17 3.17 14.10
N HIS A 326 22.68 3.98 15.03
CA HIS A 326 21.48 4.78 14.81
C HIS A 326 21.83 5.98 13.94
N TYR A 327 21.66 5.84 12.63
CA TYR A 327 21.79 6.96 11.70
C TYR A 327 20.55 7.83 11.84
N THR A 328 20.74 9.01 12.41
CA THR A 328 19.68 10.03 12.54
C THR A 328 20.12 11.29 11.80
N ASN A 329 19.14 12.09 11.35
CA ASN A 329 19.38 13.38 10.68
C ASN A 329 20.14 13.29 9.35
N LEU A 330 19.99 12.19 8.61
CA LEU A 330 20.50 12.07 7.26
C LEU A 330 20.02 13.25 6.40
N GLN A 331 20.92 13.83 5.62
CA GLN A 331 20.57 14.90 4.69
C GLN A 331 20.45 14.36 3.28
N PRO A 332 19.46 14.83 2.49
CA PRO A 332 19.36 14.46 1.08
C PRO A 332 20.60 14.94 0.33
N PHE A 333 21.01 14.18 -0.68
CA PHE A 333 22.11 14.56 -1.57
C PHE A 333 21.76 14.29 -3.02
N PHE A 334 22.58 14.79 -3.94
CA PHE A 334 22.41 14.56 -5.37
C PHE A 334 23.54 13.69 -5.91
N VAL A 335 23.21 12.86 -6.90
CA VAL A 335 24.17 12.14 -7.73
C VAL A 335 23.95 12.49 -9.19
N GLU A 336 25.00 12.43 -9.99
CA GLU A 336 24.95 12.58 -11.44
C GLU A 336 25.46 11.29 -12.09
N ILE A 337 24.67 10.72 -13.01
CA ILE A 337 24.98 9.45 -13.67
C ILE A 337 25.23 9.61 -15.18
N GLY A 338 25.34 10.86 -15.64
CA GLY A 338 25.52 11.23 -17.02
C GLY A 338 24.20 11.22 -17.82
N ASN A 339 24.30 11.61 -19.08
CA ASN A 339 23.17 11.65 -20.00
C ASN A 339 22.49 10.27 -20.11
N LEU A 340 21.15 10.27 -20.15
CA LEU A 340 20.32 9.06 -20.19
C LEU A 340 19.58 8.86 -21.50
N SER A 341 19.78 9.70 -22.52
CA SER A 341 19.05 9.62 -23.79
C SER A 341 19.29 8.29 -24.54
N ASP A 342 20.31 7.52 -24.17
CA ASP A 342 20.58 6.20 -24.73
C ASP A 342 19.76 5.06 -24.06
N ILE A 343 19.16 5.32 -22.90
CA ILE A 343 18.41 4.33 -22.11
C ILE A 343 17.03 4.79 -21.64
N ALA A 344 16.70 6.07 -21.78
CA ALA A 344 15.48 6.66 -21.29
C ALA A 344 14.98 7.81 -22.19
N GLU A 345 13.71 8.14 -22.05
CA GLU A 345 13.09 9.30 -22.67
C GLU A 345 12.24 10.07 -21.65
N MET A 346 11.97 11.34 -21.93
CA MET A 346 11.03 12.14 -21.16
C MET A 346 9.66 12.09 -21.82
N LEU A 347 8.65 11.68 -21.04
CA LEU A 347 7.25 11.87 -21.36
C LEU A 347 6.79 13.18 -20.71
N HIS A 348 6.03 14.01 -21.42
CA HIS A 348 5.41 15.20 -20.86
C HIS A 348 4.11 15.53 -21.59
N THR A 349 3.23 16.27 -20.93
CA THR A 349 2.00 16.81 -21.53
C THR A 349 2.15 18.26 -21.95
#